data_AF-A0A3D4HFI2-F1
#
_entry.id   AF-A0A3D4HFI2-F1
#
_cell.length_a   1.000
_cell.length_b   1.000
_cell.length_c   1.000
_cell.angle_alpha   90.00
_cell.angle_beta   90.00
_cell.angle_gamma   90.00
#
_symmetry.space_group_name_H-M   'P 1'
#
loop_
_entity.id
_entity.type
_entity.pdbx_description
1 polymer ?
#
loop_
_entity_poly.entity_id
_entity_poly.type
_entity_poly.pdbx_seq_one_letter_code
_entity_poly.pdbx_strand_id
1 'polypeptide(L)'
;MLKKSLFWLLSFLAYCLVIIALGAFLGAFLSPIVGHFTHPELGVIQLMENGLSLGTRFASVWAGGLAIVLCFMQGYRTQRKQKPPRKTF
;
A
#
# COMPACT_ATOMS: atom_id res chain seq x y z
N MET A 1 20.70 11.32 15.11
CA MET A 1 20.30 10.05 14.45
C MET A 1 18.81 9.74 14.60
N LEU A 2 18.21 9.89 15.80
CA LEU A 2 16.79 9.61 16.06
C LEU A 2 15.80 10.27 15.07
N LYS A 3 15.96 11.56 14.77
CA LYS A 3 15.05 12.29 13.85
C LYS A 3 15.01 11.70 12.43
N LYS A 4 16.12 11.16 11.93
CA LYS A 4 16.17 10.50 10.61
C LYS A 4 15.47 9.15 10.63
N SER A 5 15.67 8.34 11.67
CA SER A 5 14.94 7.07 11.82
C SER A 5 13.45 7.29 11.99
N LEU A 6 13.05 8.30 12.76
CA LEU A 6 11.64 8.59 13.02
C LEU A 6 10.93 9.10 11.75
N PHE A 7 11.61 9.95 10.97
CA PHE A 7 11.12 10.37 9.66
C PHE A 7 10.96 9.19 8.70
N TRP A 8 11.91 8.25 8.72
CA TRP A 8 11.86 7.06 7.87
C TRP A 8 10.73 6.11 8.27
N LEU A 9 10.52 5.91 9.58
CA LEU A 9 9.41 5.12 10.12
C LEU A 9 8.06 5.74 9.77
N LEU A 10 7.92 7.07 9.88
CA LEU A 10 6.71 7.80 9.47
C LEU A 10 6.46 7.68 7.97
N SER A 11 7.52 7.78 7.16
CA SER A 11 7.40 7.63 5.71
C SER A 11 6.95 6.21 5.35
N PHE A 12 7.49 5.19 6.02
CA PHE A 12 7.07 3.79 5.88
C PHE A 12 5.60 3.60 6.25
N LEU A 13 5.19 4.13 7.42
CA LEU A 13 3.81 4.03 7.89
C LEU A 13 2.84 4.74 6.93
N ALA A 14 3.23 5.90 6.40
CA ALA A 14 2.44 6.63 5.41
C ALA A 14 2.27 5.79 4.12
N TYR A 15 3.32 5.13 3.63
CA TYR A 15 3.21 4.24 2.47
C TYR A 15 2.26 3.07 2.73
N CYS A 16 2.37 2.41 3.89
CA CYS A 16 1.44 1.34 4.27
C CYS A 16 0.00 1.85 4.29
N LEU A 17 -0.23 3.03 4.87
CA LEU A 17 -1.57 3.61 5.00
C LEU A 17 -2.18 3.95 3.63
N VAL A 18 -1.38 4.46 2.69
CA VAL A 18 -1.82 4.70 1.30
C VAL A 18 -2.18 3.39 0.60
N ILE A 19 -1.38 2.33 0.75
CA ILE A 19 -1.65 1.03 0.12
C ILE A 19 -2.93 0.41 0.69
N ILE A 20 -3.12 0.47 2.01
CA ILE A 20 -4.33 -0.02 2.68
C ILE A 20 -5.55 0.79 2.21
N ALA A 21 -5.43 2.11 2.12
CA ALA A 21 -6.51 2.97 1.63
C ALA A 21 -6.90 2.64 0.18
N LEU A 22 -5.91 2.42 -0.70
CA LEU A 22 -6.16 2.01 -2.09
C LEU A 22 -6.82 0.64 -2.18
N GLY A 23 -6.37 -0.33 -1.38
CA GLY A 23 -6.96 -1.66 -1.36
C GLY A 23 -8.36 -1.69 -0.73
N ALA A 24 -8.62 -0.86 0.28
CA ALA A 24 -9.95 -0.66 0.84
C ALA A 24 -10.90 -0.04 -0.19
N PHE A 25 -10.44 0.97 -0.91
CA PHE A 25 -11.21 1.63 -1.97
C PHE A 25 -11.53 0.67 -3.12
N LEU A 26 -10.53 -0.08 -3.58
CA LEU A 26 -10.71 -1.13 -4.59
C LEU A 26 -11.67 -2.22 -4.10
N GLY A 27 -11.52 -2.70 -2.87
CA GLY A 27 -12.41 -3.70 -2.30
C GLY A 27 -13.86 -3.22 -2.18
N ALA A 28 -14.06 -1.98 -1.75
CA ALA A 28 -15.38 -1.35 -1.67
C ALA A 28 -16.05 -1.16 -3.03
N PHE A 29 -15.27 -0.94 -4.10
CA PHE A 29 -15.79 -0.82 -5.47
C PHE A 29 -15.99 -2.18 -6.15
N LEU A 30 -15.09 -3.14 -5.94
CA LEU A 30 -15.20 -4.47 -6.55
C LEU A 30 -16.30 -5.32 -5.92
N SER A 31 -16.54 -5.18 -4.61
CA SER A 31 -17.53 -5.99 -3.90
C SER A 31 -18.98 -5.81 -4.37
N PRO A 32 -19.52 -4.60 -4.62
CA PRO A 32 -20.86 -4.45 -5.17
C PRO A 32 -20.95 -4.99 -6.61
N ILE A 33 -19.89 -4.88 -7.40
CA ILE A 33 -19.85 -5.42 -8.77
C ILE A 33 -19.90 -6.95 -8.73
N VAL A 34 -19.00 -7.57 -7.97
CA VAL A 34 -18.90 -9.05 -7.88
C VAL A 34 -20.09 -9.63 -7.13
N GLY A 35 -20.46 -9.04 -6.00
CA GLY A 35 -21.55 -9.55 -5.17
C GLY A 35 -22.93 -9.39 -5.80
N HIS A 36 -23.13 -8.44 -6.73
CA HIS A 36 -24.35 -8.41 -7.52
C HIS A 36 -24.50 -9.67 -8.40
N PHE A 37 -23.39 -10.27 -8.85
CA PHE A 37 -23.41 -11.51 -9.64
C PHE A 37 -23.44 -12.77 -8.78
N THR A 38 -22.80 -12.80 -7.60
CA THR A 38 -22.71 -14.01 -6.77
C THR A 38 -23.78 -14.13 -5.68
N HIS A 39 -24.29 -13.01 -5.16
CA HIS A 39 -25.24 -13.00 -4.05
C HIS A 39 -26.28 -11.88 -4.19
N PRO A 40 -27.26 -12.04 -5.09
CA PRO A 40 -28.31 -11.03 -5.32
C PRO A 40 -29.20 -10.78 -4.11
N GLU A 41 -29.22 -11.68 -3.13
CA GLU A 41 -30.00 -11.57 -1.89
C GLU A 41 -29.42 -10.59 -0.86
N LEU A 42 -28.14 -10.22 -0.96
CA LEU A 42 -27.51 -9.33 0.01
C LEU A 42 -27.65 -7.86 -0.42
N GLY A 43 -27.95 -7.00 0.56
CA GLY A 43 -28.07 -5.57 0.36
C GLY A 43 -26.72 -4.93 -0.01
N VAL A 44 -26.76 -3.91 -0.87
CA VAL A 44 -25.58 -3.21 -1.40
C VAL A 44 -24.62 -2.71 -0.30
N ILE A 45 -25.18 -2.30 0.84
CA ILE A 45 -24.40 -1.85 2.01
C ILE A 45 -23.60 -3.00 2.64
N GLN A 46 -24.19 -4.19 2.77
CA GLN A 46 -23.50 -5.36 3.32
C GLN A 46 -22.38 -5.83 2.39
N LEU A 47 -22.57 -5.75 1.08
CA LEU A 47 -21.51 -6.02 0.10
C LEU A 47 -20.35 -5.03 0.25
N MET A 48 -20.64 -3.74 0.42
CA MET A 48 -19.60 -2.73 0.60
C MET A 48 -18.81 -2.93 1.89
N GLU A 49 -19.46 -3.22 3.03
CA GLU A 49 -18.78 -3.51 4.30
C GLU A 49 -17.88 -4.74 4.21
N ASN A 50 -18.38 -5.82 3.59
CA ASN A 50 -17.57 -7.02 3.36
C ASN A 50 -16.39 -6.74 2.42
N GLY A 51 -16.61 -5.98 1.35
CA GLY A 51 -15.58 -5.56 0.41
C GLY A 51 -14.48 -4.72 1.05
N LEU A 52 -14.87 -3.80 1.93
CA LEU A 52 -13.94 -2.97 2.70
C LEU A 52 -13.10 -3.82 3.66
N SER A 53 -13.74 -4.76 4.37
CA SER A 53 -13.08 -5.66 5.31
C SER A 53 -12.10 -6.62 4.62
N LEU A 54 -12.49 -7.22 3.50
CA LEU A 54 -11.60 -8.06 2.70
C LEU A 54 -10.46 -7.23 2.08
N GLY A 55 -10.81 -6.10 1.46
CA GLY A 55 -9.85 -5.22 0.79
C GLY A 55 -8.78 -4.70 1.73
N THR A 56 -9.16 -4.28 2.95
CA THR A 56 -8.19 -3.85 3.98
C THR A 56 -7.31 -5.00 4.47
N ARG A 57 -7.86 -6.20 4.68
CA ARG A 57 -7.09 -7.38 5.12
C ARG A 57 -6.08 -7.85 4.07
N PHE A 58 -6.48 -7.94 2.82
CA PHE A 58 -5.55 -8.29 1.75
C PHE A 58 -4.50 -7.20 1.55
N ALA A 59 -4.91 -5.93 1.53
CA ALA A 59 -3.99 -4.83 1.36
C ALA A 59 -2.99 -4.71 2.51
N SER A 60 -3.36 -5.01 3.76
CA SER A 60 -2.45 -4.94 4.90
C SER A 60 -1.33 -5.99 4.85
N VAL A 61 -1.63 -7.20 4.34
CA VAL A 61 -0.62 -8.25 4.12
C VAL A 61 0.42 -7.80 3.09
N TRP A 62 -0.02 -7.15 2.01
CA TRP A 62 0.87 -6.68 0.94
C TRP A 62 1.54 -5.33 1.24
N ALA A 63 0.92 -4.49 2.09
CA ALA A 63 1.40 -3.16 2.43
C ALA A 63 2.79 -3.20 3.08
N GLY A 64 2.99 -4.11 4.05
CA GLY A 64 4.28 -4.24 4.72
C GLY A 64 5.42 -4.60 3.75
N GLY A 65 5.19 -5.59 2.88
CA GLY A 65 6.18 -6.02 1.89
C GLY A 65 6.52 -4.94 0.87
N LEU A 66 5.51 -4.29 0.29
CA LEU A 66 5.70 -3.21 -0.68
C LEU A 66 6.39 -1.98 -0.06
N ALA A 67 6.05 -1.64 1.17
CA ALA A 67 6.66 -0.51 1.86
C ALA A 67 8.17 -0.75 2.11
N ILE A 68 8.59 -1.98 2.44
CA ILE A 68 10.01 -2.32 2.60
C ILE A 68 10.76 -2.16 1.27
N VAL A 69 10.19 -2.65 0.17
CA VAL A 69 10.80 -2.56 -1.17
C VAL A 69 10.93 -1.10 -1.61
N LEU A 70 9.89 -0.29 -1.42
CA LEU A 70 9.91 1.15 -1.73
C LEU A 70 10.98 1.88 -0.91
N CYS A 71 11.08 1.56 0.37
CA CYS A 71 12.12 2.07 1.27
C CYS A 71 13.53 1.75 0.77
N PHE A 72 13.79 0.49 0.37
CA PHE A 72 15.08 0.09 -0.22
C PHE A 72 15.35 0.82 -1.54
N MET A 73 14.35 0.93 -2.42
CA MET A 73 14.50 1.66 -3.68
C MET A 73 14.80 3.15 -3.46
N GLN A 74 14.16 3.80 -2.48
CA GLN A 74 14.39 5.21 -2.17
C GLN A 74 15.79 5.43 -1.56
N GLY A 75 16.23 4.53 -0.67
CA GLY A 75 17.60 4.52 -0.16
C GLY A 75 18.61 4.36 -1.30
N TYR A 76 18.38 3.40 -2.20
CA TYR A 76 19.24 3.14 -3.35
C TYR A 76 19.31 4.33 -4.32
N ARG A 77 18.18 4.98 -4.60
CA ARG A 77 18.12 6.21 -5.43
C ARG A 77 18.89 7.36 -4.81
N THR A 78 18.79 7.54 -3.49
CA THR A 78 19.51 8.60 -2.76
C THR A 78 21.02 8.37 -2.80
N GLN A 79 21.45 7.13 -2.61
CA GLN A 79 22.86 6.72 -2.71
C GLN A 79 23.41 6.87 -4.14
N ARG A 80 22.63 6.53 -5.17
CA ARG A 80 23.04 6.72 -6.57
C ARG A 80 23.23 8.20 -6.93
N LYS A 81 22.37 9.09 -6.44
CA LYS A 81 22.51 10.54 -6.68
C LYS A 81 23.74 11.15 -6.00
N GLN A 82 24.24 10.54 -4.91
CA GLN A 82 25.44 10.99 -4.21
C GLN A 82 26.75 10.45 -4.79
N LYS A 83 26.74 9.37 -5.59
CA LYS A 83 27.94 8.92 -6.29
C LYS A 83 28.22 9.85 -7.48
N PRO A 84 29.34 10.60 -7.52
CA PRO A 84 29.76 11.27 -8.75
C PRO A 84 29.96 10.21 -9.85
N PRO A 85 29.77 10.57 -11.14
CA PRO A 85 29.99 9.64 -12.23
C PRO A 85 31.38 9.03 -12.08
N ARG A 86 31.44 7.69 -11.99
CA ARG A 86 32.69 6.95 -12.00
C ARG A 86 33.34 7.28 -13.35
N LYS A 87 34.36 8.14 -13.35
CA LYS A 87 35.23 8.36 -14.51
C LYS A 87 35.90 7.03 -14.82
N THR A 88 35.35 6.30 -15.78
CA THR A 88 36.06 5.24 -16.49
C THR A 88 37.11 5.94 -17.34
N PHE A 89 38.36 5.82 -16.90
CA PHE A 89 39.53 6.04 -17.74
C PHE A 89 39.61 4.95 -18.80
#